data_AF-A0A2V8ZLQ5-F1
#
_entry.id   AF-A0A2V8ZLQ5-F1
#
_cell.length_a   1.000
_cell.length_b   1.000
_cell.length_c   1.000
_cell.angle_alpha   90.00
_cell.angle_beta   90.00
_cell.angle_gamma   90.00
#
_symmetry.space_group_name_H-M   'P 1'
#
loop_
_entity.id
_entity.type
_entity.pdbx_description
1 polymer ?
#
loop_
_entity_poly.entity_id
_entity_poly.type
_entity_poly.pdbx_seq_one_letter_code
_entity_poly.pdbx_strand_id
1 'polypeptide(L)'
;MDIARMNSPAFAVARMQKVKNAMTAILCGAVPAAFLGTRFPTSPWHWLVGFAVGLVWANAFEYFYHRYLLHLPGNYLGRMHELHHASVGTPLEVEHLNLGGTPPLVLAAFVLNGLLVTFFGEVLFKLRISPGIFIAFTVYVILMEEVHWRIHVGGWLPAWLNFGRDHHLHHHDRPDARYNVFFPLFDWLLGTAKD
;
A
#
# COMPACT_ATOMS: atom_id res chain seq x y z
N MET A 1 -19.41 13.50 -0.69
CA MET A 1 -19.59 13.13 -2.10
C MET A 1 -21.08 12.81 -2.33
N ASP A 2 -21.68 13.29 -3.43
CA ASP A 2 -23.11 13.07 -3.72
C ASP A 2 -23.41 11.59 -4.04
N ILE A 3 -24.58 11.09 -3.61
CA ILE A 3 -25.07 9.72 -3.82
C ILE A 3 -25.08 9.37 -5.31
N ALA A 4 -25.41 10.33 -6.17
CA ALA A 4 -25.40 10.15 -7.63
C ALA A 4 -23.99 9.79 -8.17
N ARG A 5 -22.92 10.35 -7.59
CA ARG A 5 -21.53 10.04 -8.00
C ARG A 5 -21.07 8.67 -7.51
N MET A 6 -21.53 8.22 -6.34
CA MET A 6 -21.23 6.88 -5.82
C MET A 6 -21.88 5.75 -6.64
N ASN A 7 -22.94 6.06 -7.39
CA ASN A 7 -23.65 5.11 -8.26
C ASN A 7 -23.18 5.16 -9.73
N SER A 8 -22.11 5.89 -10.03
CA SER A 8 -21.58 5.98 -11.39
C SER A 8 -20.88 4.68 -11.85
N PRO A 9 -20.87 4.37 -13.16
CA PRO A 9 -20.09 3.25 -13.70
C PRO A 9 -18.60 3.33 -13.34
N ALA A 10 -18.02 4.53 -13.36
CA ALA A 10 -16.63 4.80 -12.96
C ALA A 10 -16.35 4.34 -11.53
N PHE A 11 -17.25 4.65 -10.59
CA PHE A 11 -17.13 4.20 -9.20
C PHE A 11 -17.17 2.67 -9.07
N ALA A 12 -18.07 2.02 -9.80
CA ALA A 12 -18.16 0.56 -9.80
C ALA A 12 -16.88 -0.10 -10.36
N VAL A 13 -16.33 0.44 -11.45
CA VAL A 13 -15.07 -0.02 -12.05
C VAL A 13 -13.91 0.14 -11.08
N ALA A 14 -13.75 1.32 -10.48
CA ALA A 14 -12.66 1.61 -9.57
C ALA A 14 -12.75 0.76 -8.28
N ARG A 15 -13.95 0.56 -7.74
CA ARG A 15 -14.18 -0.38 -6.61
C ARG A 15 -13.84 -1.82 -6.97
N MET A 16 -14.24 -2.27 -8.17
CA MET A 16 -13.92 -3.62 -8.65
C MET A 16 -12.41 -3.80 -8.79
N GLN A 17 -11.69 -2.79 -9.29
CA GLN A 17 -10.25 -2.83 -9.40
C GLN A 17 -9.57 -2.98 -8.03
N LYS A 18 -10.04 -2.24 -7.01
CA LYS A 18 -9.58 -2.38 -5.62
C LYS A 18 -9.80 -3.80 -5.08
N VAL A 19 -10.94 -4.41 -5.38
CA VAL A 19 -11.24 -5.80 -5.00
C VAL A 19 -10.27 -6.77 -5.68
N LYS A 20 -10.00 -6.59 -6.97
CA LYS A 20 -9.03 -7.42 -7.71
C LYS A 20 -7.63 -7.30 -7.11
N ASN A 21 -7.18 -6.08 -6.80
CA ASN A 21 -5.90 -5.83 -6.13
C ASN A 21 -5.82 -6.54 -4.78
N ALA A 22 -6.85 -6.44 -3.95
CA ALA A 22 -6.93 -7.14 -2.67
C ALA A 22 -6.87 -8.67 -2.84
N MET A 23 -7.61 -9.23 -3.80
CA MET A 23 -7.56 -10.67 -4.10
C MET A 23 -6.15 -11.10 -4.55
N THR A 24 -5.50 -10.31 -5.41
CA THR A 24 -4.13 -10.58 -5.82
C THR A 24 -3.16 -10.52 -4.65
N ALA A 25 -3.28 -9.53 -3.76
CA ALA A 25 -2.46 -9.44 -2.55
C ALA A 25 -2.67 -10.63 -1.59
N ILE A 26 -3.92 -11.09 -1.44
CA ILE A 26 -4.24 -12.29 -0.64
C ILE A 26 -3.55 -13.51 -1.23
N LEU A 27 -3.70 -13.76 -2.53
CA LEU A 27 -3.07 -14.91 -3.19
C LEU A 27 -1.54 -14.83 -3.13
N CYS A 28 -0.97 -13.67 -3.43
CA CYS A 28 0.48 -13.47 -3.48
C CYS A 28 1.14 -13.47 -2.10
N GLY A 29 0.41 -13.21 -1.01
CA GLY A 29 0.96 -13.30 0.34
C GLY A 29 0.65 -14.61 1.03
N ALA A 30 -0.59 -15.07 1.00
CA ALA A 30 -1.01 -16.26 1.74
C ALA A 30 -0.37 -17.53 1.19
N VAL A 31 -0.27 -17.68 -0.15
CA VAL A 31 0.32 -18.88 -0.76
C VAL A 31 1.82 -18.99 -0.44
N PRO A 32 2.66 -17.95 -0.66
CA PRO A 32 4.07 -18.03 -0.26
C PRO A 32 4.25 -18.14 1.25
N ALA A 33 3.44 -17.46 2.07
CA ALA A 33 3.54 -17.59 3.53
C ALA A 33 3.28 -19.03 3.99
N ALA A 34 2.24 -19.69 3.46
CA ALA A 34 1.95 -21.08 3.77
C ALA A 34 3.06 -22.03 3.28
N PHE A 35 3.56 -21.82 2.06
CA PHE A 35 4.66 -22.60 1.51
C PHE A 35 5.94 -22.46 2.34
N LEU A 36 6.33 -21.23 2.69
CA LEU A 36 7.54 -20.98 3.48
C LEU A 36 7.38 -21.48 4.93
N GLY A 37 6.21 -21.29 5.52
CA GLY A 37 5.91 -21.75 6.88
C GLY A 37 5.91 -23.27 7.03
N THR A 38 5.66 -24.01 5.94
CA THR A 38 5.77 -25.47 5.90
C THR A 38 7.16 -25.94 5.49
N ARG A 39 7.83 -25.23 4.58
CA ARG A 39 9.17 -25.59 4.08
C ARG A 39 10.28 -25.34 5.10
N PHE A 40 10.14 -24.31 5.93
CA PHE A 40 11.09 -23.95 6.98
C PHE A 40 10.45 -24.19 8.36
N PRO A 41 11.17 -24.77 9.35
CA PRO A 41 10.61 -25.01 10.67
C PRO A 41 10.34 -23.67 11.39
N THR A 42 9.07 -23.25 11.36
CA THR A 42 8.59 -22.04 12.03
C THR A 42 7.78 -22.40 13.27
N SER A 43 7.74 -21.50 14.24
CA SER A 43 6.87 -21.56 15.42
C SER A 43 5.98 -20.32 15.44
N PRO A 44 4.86 -20.30 16.21
CA PRO A 44 3.98 -19.13 16.28
C PRO A 44 4.72 -17.82 16.60
N TRP A 45 5.82 -17.89 17.35
CA TRP A 45 6.67 -16.74 17.64
C TRP A 45 7.31 -16.14 16.38
N HIS A 46 7.80 -16.98 15.46
CA HIS A 46 8.37 -16.53 14.19
C HIS A 46 7.34 -15.80 13.33
N TRP A 47 6.09 -16.28 13.34
CA TRP A 47 4.98 -15.63 12.64
C TRP A 47 4.65 -14.27 13.25
N LEU A 48 4.58 -14.18 14.58
CA LEU A 48 4.31 -12.92 15.29
C LEU A 48 5.42 -11.88 15.08
N VAL A 49 6.68 -12.28 15.25
CA VAL A 49 7.83 -11.39 15.01
C VAL A 49 7.88 -10.97 13.56
N GLY A 50 7.71 -11.92 12.63
CA GLY A 50 7.65 -11.62 11.20
C GLY A 50 6.52 -10.67 10.84
N PHE A 51 5.35 -10.82 11.46
CA PHE A 51 4.24 -9.91 11.24
C PHE A 51 4.56 -8.50 11.72
N ALA A 52 5.12 -8.34 12.93
CA ALA A 52 5.51 -7.04 13.46
C ALA A 52 6.59 -6.36 12.59
N VAL A 53 7.64 -7.10 12.23
CA VAL A 53 8.69 -6.61 11.30
C VAL A 53 8.09 -6.27 9.94
N GLY A 54 7.17 -7.10 9.45
CA GLY A 54 6.51 -6.91 8.17
C GLY A 54 5.65 -5.66 8.10
N LEU A 55 5.00 -5.25 9.19
CA LEU A 55 4.26 -3.98 9.23
C LEU A 55 5.19 -2.77 9.08
N VAL A 56 6.33 -2.78 9.78
CA VAL A 56 7.35 -1.72 9.65
C VAL A 56 7.93 -1.72 8.23
N TRP A 57 8.23 -2.90 7.69
CA TRP A 57 8.74 -3.06 6.34
C TRP A 57 7.75 -2.59 5.27
N ALA A 58 6.47 -2.91 5.41
CA ALA A 58 5.43 -2.50 4.47
C ALA A 58 5.23 -0.97 4.48
N ASN A 59 5.31 -0.34 5.65
CA ASN A 59 5.28 1.11 5.78
C ASN A 59 6.50 1.78 5.13
N ALA A 60 7.69 1.19 5.30
CA ALA A 60 8.89 1.61 4.58
C ALA A 60 8.71 1.48 3.07
N PHE A 61 8.23 0.33 2.61
CA PHE A 61 7.99 0.05 1.20
C PHE A 61 7.04 1.08 0.58
N GLU A 62 5.91 1.37 1.23
CA GLU A 62 4.97 2.41 0.79
C GLU A 62 5.68 3.75 0.62
N TYR A 63 6.44 4.19 1.62
CA TYR A 63 7.18 5.44 1.57
C TYR A 63 8.11 5.52 0.35
N PHE A 64 8.97 4.52 0.17
CA PHE A 64 9.95 4.51 -0.92
C PHE A 64 9.26 4.35 -2.29
N TYR A 65 8.22 3.52 -2.37
CA TYR A 65 7.41 3.35 -3.57
C TYR A 65 6.75 4.67 -3.97
N HIS A 66 6.09 5.35 -3.03
CA HIS A 66 5.42 6.61 -3.30
C HIS A 66 6.43 7.70 -3.68
N ARG A 67 7.49 7.89 -2.88
CA ARG A 67 8.49 8.94 -3.11
C ARG A 67 9.30 8.76 -4.39
N TYR A 68 9.74 7.54 -4.71
CA TYR A 68 10.74 7.33 -5.76
C TYR A 68 10.22 6.62 -7.01
N LEU A 69 9.06 5.97 -6.95
CA LEU A 69 8.45 5.36 -8.14
C LEU A 69 7.24 6.14 -8.62
N LEU A 70 6.33 6.52 -7.70
CA LEU A 70 5.14 7.31 -8.06
C LEU A 70 5.45 8.78 -8.33
N HIS A 71 6.46 9.38 -7.69
CA HIS A 71 6.89 10.75 -7.98
C HIS A 71 8.08 10.85 -8.93
N LEU A 72 8.46 9.75 -9.60
CA LEU A 72 9.49 9.78 -10.65
C LEU A 72 8.85 10.11 -12.00
N PRO A 73 9.11 11.30 -12.59
CA PRO A 73 8.49 11.70 -13.83
C PRO A 73 8.88 10.79 -15.00
N GLY A 74 7.96 10.67 -15.97
CA GLY A 74 8.21 9.98 -17.24
C GLY A 74 8.05 8.46 -17.23
N ASN A 75 7.90 7.82 -16.06
CA ASN A 75 7.57 6.40 -15.98
C ASN A 75 6.04 6.17 -15.95
N TYR A 76 5.59 4.92 -16.13
CA TYR A 76 4.15 4.59 -16.14
C TYR A 76 3.44 4.92 -14.82
N LEU A 77 4.02 4.52 -13.69
CA LEU A 77 3.47 4.77 -12.36
C LEU A 77 3.43 6.27 -12.05
N GLY A 78 4.48 7.00 -12.42
CA GLY A 78 4.56 8.45 -12.33
C GLY A 78 3.42 9.15 -13.05
N ARG A 79 3.18 8.79 -14.32
CA ARG A 79 2.04 9.33 -15.07
C ARG A 79 0.69 9.04 -14.44
N MET A 80 0.48 7.84 -13.90
CA MET A 80 -0.79 7.49 -13.24
C MET A 80 -0.97 8.26 -11.93
N HIS A 81 0.12 8.48 -11.20
CA HIS A 81 0.10 9.27 -9.98
C HIS A 81 -0.09 10.77 -10.24
N GLU A 82 0.49 11.31 -11.30
CA GLU A 82 0.23 12.67 -11.78
C GLU A 82 -1.25 12.87 -12.11
N LEU A 83 -1.88 11.91 -12.81
CA LEU A 83 -3.33 11.94 -13.06
C LEU A 83 -4.16 11.87 -11.78
N HIS A 84 -3.73 11.06 -10.81
CA HIS A 84 -4.35 11.01 -9.48
C HIS A 84 -4.34 12.38 -8.82
N HIS A 85 -3.18 13.03 -8.71
CA HIS A 85 -3.01 14.39 -8.17
C HIS A 85 -3.87 15.41 -8.94
N ALA A 86 -3.80 15.41 -10.26
CA ALA A 86 -4.54 16.36 -11.11
C ALA A 86 -6.07 16.19 -11.05
N SER A 87 -6.55 15.02 -10.62
CA SER A 87 -7.98 14.69 -10.60
C SER A 87 -8.67 15.01 -9.27
N VAL A 88 -7.93 15.32 -8.20
CA VAL A 88 -8.50 15.57 -6.87
C VAL A 88 -9.52 16.70 -6.88
N GLY A 89 -10.69 16.48 -6.29
CA GLY A 89 -11.80 17.42 -6.26
C GLY A 89 -12.62 17.50 -7.57
N THR A 90 -12.16 16.87 -8.65
CA THR A 90 -12.87 16.83 -9.94
C THR A 90 -13.86 15.65 -10.00
N PRO A 91 -14.79 15.63 -10.98
CA PRO A 91 -15.62 14.45 -11.22
C PRO A 91 -14.83 13.18 -11.59
N LEU A 92 -13.58 13.31 -12.06
CA LEU A 92 -12.74 12.20 -12.52
C LEU A 92 -11.90 11.57 -11.40
N GLU A 93 -11.89 12.14 -10.19
CA GLU A 93 -11.05 11.69 -9.07
C GLU A 93 -11.11 10.17 -8.86
N VAL A 94 -12.32 9.63 -8.87
CA VAL A 94 -12.60 8.20 -8.62
C VAL A 94 -11.95 7.28 -9.65
N GLU A 95 -11.77 7.74 -10.90
CA GLU A 95 -11.16 6.96 -11.98
C GLU A 95 -9.65 6.81 -11.79
N HIS A 96 -9.04 7.69 -11.02
CA HIS A 96 -7.59 7.79 -10.82
C HIS A 96 -7.17 7.54 -9.37
N LEU A 97 -8.06 7.04 -8.50
CA LEU A 97 -7.70 6.68 -7.11
C LEU A 97 -6.74 5.50 -7.02
N ASN A 98 -6.67 4.68 -8.06
CA ASN A 98 -5.72 3.61 -8.05
C ASN A 98 -4.33 4.19 -8.35
N LEU A 99 -3.44 4.21 -7.35
CA LEU A 99 -2.05 4.73 -7.39
C LEU A 99 -1.13 3.92 -8.33
N GLY A 100 -1.58 3.69 -9.57
CA GLY A 100 -1.01 2.73 -10.50
C GLY A 100 -1.30 1.26 -10.16
N GLY A 101 -2.04 0.95 -9.10
CA GLY A 101 -2.29 -0.43 -8.66
C GLY A 101 -3.14 -1.23 -9.64
N THR A 102 -2.50 -2.10 -10.40
CA THR A 102 -3.18 -3.16 -11.16
C THR A 102 -2.77 -4.53 -10.61
N PRO A 103 -3.57 -5.60 -10.79
CA PRO A 103 -3.17 -6.94 -10.36
C PRO A 103 -1.75 -7.33 -10.81
N PRO A 104 -1.30 -7.04 -12.06
CA PRO A 104 0.09 -7.28 -12.44
C PRO A 104 1.12 -6.49 -11.62
N LEU A 105 0.83 -5.24 -11.26
CA LEU A 105 1.74 -4.41 -10.46
C LEU A 105 1.73 -4.80 -8.98
N VAL A 106 0.59 -5.21 -8.43
CA VAL A 106 0.52 -5.82 -7.10
C VAL A 106 1.34 -7.11 -7.10
N LEU A 107 1.16 -7.99 -8.09
CA LEU A 107 1.98 -9.20 -8.25
C LEU A 107 3.47 -8.86 -8.32
N ALA A 108 3.85 -7.87 -9.13
CA ALA A 108 5.26 -7.46 -9.27
C ALA A 108 5.83 -6.97 -7.93
N ALA A 109 5.08 -6.17 -7.16
CA ALA A 109 5.47 -5.74 -5.82
C ALA A 109 5.69 -6.95 -4.90
N PHE A 110 4.79 -7.93 -4.90
CA PHE A 110 4.94 -9.15 -4.10
C PHE A 110 6.11 -10.04 -4.54
N VAL A 111 6.37 -10.16 -5.85
CA VAL A 111 7.50 -10.93 -6.36
C VAL A 111 8.82 -10.29 -5.93
N LEU A 112 8.98 -8.98 -6.17
CA LEU A 112 10.20 -8.26 -5.80
C LEU A 112 10.43 -8.26 -4.28
N ASN A 113 9.38 -7.95 -3.52
CA ASN A 113 9.43 -7.97 -2.06
C ASN A 113 9.72 -9.37 -1.53
N GLY A 114 9.04 -10.38 -2.09
CA GLY A 114 9.17 -11.77 -1.70
C GLY A 114 10.55 -12.35 -1.94
N LEU A 115 11.21 -11.99 -3.06
CA LEU A 115 12.60 -12.37 -3.33
C LEU A 115 13.54 -11.81 -2.26
N LEU A 116 13.42 -10.52 -1.93
CA LEU A 116 14.26 -9.88 -0.92
C LEU A 116 14.01 -10.47 0.48
N VAL A 117 12.75 -10.51 0.91
CA VAL A 117 12.37 -11.00 2.25
C VAL A 117 12.76 -12.46 2.42
N THR A 118 12.50 -13.32 1.43
CA THR A 118 12.86 -14.75 1.52
C THR A 118 14.37 -14.94 1.53
N PHE A 119 15.11 -14.22 0.68
CA PHE A 119 16.57 -14.32 0.66
C PHE A 119 17.18 -13.90 1.99
N PHE A 120 16.80 -12.75 2.53
CA PHE A 120 17.34 -12.28 3.81
C PHE A 120 16.83 -13.11 4.99
N GLY A 121 15.52 -13.35 5.06
CA GLY A 121 14.85 -14.01 6.18
C GLY A 121 15.13 -15.50 6.29
N GLU A 122 15.24 -16.22 5.18
CA GLU A 122 15.39 -17.69 5.18
C GLU A 122 16.80 -18.16 4.83
N VAL A 123 17.46 -17.48 3.88
CA VAL A 123 18.75 -17.94 3.34
C VAL A 123 19.92 -17.32 4.07
N LEU A 124 20.02 -15.98 4.09
CA LEU A 124 21.18 -15.28 4.62
C LEU A 124 21.21 -15.29 6.15
N PHE A 125 20.16 -14.76 6.79
CA PHE A 125 20.11 -14.61 8.24
C PHE A 125 19.40 -15.75 8.95
N LYS A 126 18.68 -16.61 8.22
CA LYS A 126 17.98 -17.80 8.74
C LYS A 126 17.05 -17.49 9.93
N LEU A 127 16.41 -16.32 9.89
CA LEU A 127 15.48 -15.81 10.90
C LEU A 127 14.14 -16.56 10.90
N ARG A 128 13.73 -17.13 9.76
CA ARG A 128 12.48 -17.90 9.63
C ARG A 128 11.19 -17.12 9.85
N ILE A 129 11.25 -15.81 9.66
CA ILE A 129 10.14 -14.88 9.90
C ILE A 129 9.43 -14.45 8.62
N SER A 130 9.88 -14.90 7.45
CA SER A 130 9.31 -14.47 6.16
C SER A 130 7.80 -14.73 6.05
N PRO A 131 7.25 -15.87 6.53
CA PRO A 131 5.79 -16.08 6.48
C PRO A 131 5.00 -14.96 7.16
N GLY A 132 5.42 -14.53 8.34
CA GLY A 132 4.80 -13.41 9.05
C GLY A 132 4.89 -12.10 8.26
N ILE A 133 6.05 -11.84 7.63
CA ILE A 133 6.27 -10.65 6.81
C ILE A 133 5.32 -10.62 5.61
N PHE A 134 5.15 -11.75 4.90
CA PHE A 134 4.21 -11.84 3.78
C PHE A 134 2.77 -11.54 4.21
N ILE A 135 2.32 -12.09 5.33
CA ILE A 135 0.96 -11.81 5.85
C ILE A 135 0.80 -10.33 6.22
N ALA A 136 1.79 -9.74 6.90
CA ALA A 136 1.75 -8.32 7.25
C ALA A 136 1.74 -7.43 6.01
N PHE A 137 2.56 -7.74 5.00
CA PHE A 137 2.58 -6.99 3.75
C PHE A 137 1.24 -7.06 3.00
N THR A 138 0.59 -8.23 2.96
CA THR A 138 -0.79 -8.37 2.44
C THR A 138 -1.78 -7.51 3.18
N VAL A 139 -1.81 -7.60 4.51
CA VAL A 139 -2.72 -6.79 5.33
C VAL A 139 -2.47 -5.30 5.08
N TYR A 140 -1.20 -4.90 5.04
CA TYR A 140 -0.83 -3.50 4.82
C TYR A 140 -1.27 -2.99 3.45
N VAL A 141 -1.03 -3.72 2.36
CA VAL A 141 -1.46 -3.31 1.01
C VAL A 141 -2.97 -3.11 0.96
N ILE A 142 -3.74 -4.04 1.52
CA ILE A 142 -5.21 -3.96 1.55
C ILE A 142 -5.68 -2.76 2.37
N LEU A 143 -5.10 -2.56 3.56
CA LEU A 143 -5.44 -1.43 4.43
C LEU A 143 -5.05 -0.10 3.81
N MET A 144 -3.86 0.00 3.20
CA MET A 144 -3.39 1.19 2.52
C MET A 144 -4.36 1.59 1.40
N GLU A 145 -4.71 0.64 0.52
CA GLU A 145 -5.62 0.91 -0.59
C GLU A 145 -7.03 1.27 -0.11
N GLU A 146 -7.53 0.62 0.95
CA GLU A 146 -8.84 0.94 1.55
C GLU A 146 -8.87 2.30 2.24
N VAL A 147 -7.83 2.64 3.01
CA VAL A 147 -7.75 3.91 3.72
C VAL A 147 -7.53 5.05 2.73
N HIS A 148 -6.64 4.90 1.76
CA HIS A 148 -6.43 5.85 0.65
C HIS A 148 -7.75 6.13 -0.08
N TRP A 149 -8.47 5.08 -0.48
CA TRP A 149 -9.79 5.21 -1.10
C TRP A 149 -10.76 6.03 -0.25
N ARG A 150 -10.88 5.70 1.05
CA ARG A 150 -11.78 6.40 1.99
C ARG A 150 -11.40 7.84 2.25
N ILE A 151 -10.11 8.17 2.23
CA ILE A 151 -9.64 9.55 2.33
C ILE A 151 -10.26 10.36 1.19
N HIS A 152 -10.08 9.90 -0.05
CA HIS A 152 -10.52 10.63 -1.26
C HIS A 152 -12.04 10.66 -1.46
N VAL A 153 -12.75 9.55 -1.25
CA VAL A 153 -14.21 9.53 -1.44
C VAL A 153 -14.99 10.17 -0.28
N GLY A 154 -14.29 10.65 0.76
CA GLY A 154 -14.91 11.16 1.98
C GLY A 154 -15.61 10.07 2.81
N GLY A 155 -15.12 8.82 2.72
CA GLY A 155 -15.64 7.69 3.47
C GLY A 155 -15.28 7.75 4.96
N TRP A 156 -16.04 7.03 5.79
CA TRP A 156 -15.76 6.98 7.23
C TRP A 156 -14.40 6.34 7.53
N LEU A 157 -13.63 6.96 8.43
CA LEU A 157 -12.41 6.42 9.01
C LEU A 157 -12.51 6.43 10.54
N PRO A 158 -11.86 5.48 11.24
CA PRO A 158 -11.62 5.57 12.67
C PRO A 158 -10.97 6.91 13.05
N ALA A 159 -11.34 7.49 14.20
CA ALA A 159 -10.87 8.81 14.61
C ALA A 159 -9.34 8.92 14.67
N TRP A 160 -8.65 7.85 15.06
CA TRP A 160 -7.19 7.80 15.12
C TRP A 160 -6.52 7.80 13.74
N LEU A 161 -7.25 7.66 12.63
CA LEU A 161 -6.73 7.79 11.25
C LEU A 161 -7.02 9.16 10.62
N ASN A 162 -7.73 10.06 11.32
CA ASN A 162 -8.02 11.39 10.77
C ASN A 162 -6.75 12.20 10.52
N PHE A 163 -5.74 12.07 11.38
CA PHE A 163 -4.46 12.73 11.15
C PHE A 163 -3.78 12.24 9.85
N GLY A 164 -3.94 10.97 9.50
CA GLY A 164 -3.45 10.39 8.24
C GLY A 164 -4.19 10.95 7.03
N ARG A 165 -5.51 11.15 7.14
CA ARG A 165 -6.30 11.89 6.13
C ARG A 165 -5.71 13.28 5.91
N ASP A 166 -5.54 14.05 6.97
CA ASP A 166 -5.03 15.42 6.87
C ASP A 166 -3.62 15.43 6.27
N HIS A 167 -2.75 14.54 6.74
CA HIS A 167 -1.38 14.36 6.21
C HIS A 167 -1.37 14.08 4.71
N HIS A 168 -2.17 13.12 4.25
CA HIS A 168 -2.25 12.77 2.82
C HIS A 168 -2.93 13.84 1.98
N LEU A 169 -3.92 14.57 2.50
CA LEU A 169 -4.51 15.68 1.73
C LEU A 169 -3.54 16.85 1.58
N HIS A 170 -2.70 17.14 2.59
CA HIS A 170 -1.61 18.12 2.42
C HIS A 170 -0.57 17.67 1.39
N HIS A 171 -0.35 16.36 1.20
CA HIS A 171 0.50 15.85 0.13
C HIS A 171 -0.04 16.25 -1.27
N HIS A 172 -1.36 16.25 -1.45
CA HIS A 172 -1.96 16.71 -2.71
C HIS A 172 -1.76 18.20 -2.96
N ASP A 173 -1.75 19.02 -1.91
CA ASP A 173 -1.48 20.45 -2.01
C ASP A 173 0.01 20.75 -2.30
N ARG A 174 0.91 19.96 -1.71
CA ARG A 174 2.38 20.08 -1.85
C ARG A 174 3.02 18.69 -2.01
N PRO A 175 3.19 18.20 -3.26
CA PRO A 175 3.56 16.82 -3.54
C PRO A 175 5.06 16.48 -3.35
N ASP A 176 5.82 17.34 -2.67
CA ASP A 176 7.25 17.17 -2.37
C ASP A 176 7.54 16.64 -0.95
N ALA A 177 6.51 16.38 -0.15
CA ALA A 177 6.58 15.82 1.21
C ALA A 177 5.40 14.88 1.49
N ARG A 178 5.36 14.20 2.64
CA ARG A 178 4.20 13.40 3.13
C ARG A 178 3.84 12.19 2.26
N TYR A 179 4.77 11.25 2.11
CA TYR A 179 4.65 10.12 1.19
C TYR A 179 3.96 8.88 1.77
N ASN A 180 3.92 8.67 3.08
CA ASN A 180 3.07 7.63 3.66
C ASN A 180 1.63 8.14 3.72
N VAL A 181 0.66 7.34 3.28
CA VAL A 181 -0.73 7.75 3.15
C VAL A 181 -1.42 7.92 4.51
N PHE A 182 -1.34 6.92 5.40
CA PHE A 182 -2.18 6.94 6.61
C PHE A 182 -1.42 6.82 7.93
N PHE A 183 -0.22 6.25 7.91
CA PHE A 183 0.64 6.17 9.07
C PHE A 183 2.06 6.63 8.70
N PRO A 184 2.45 7.88 9.01
CA PRO A 184 3.62 8.53 8.45
C PRO A 184 4.91 8.26 9.22
N LEU A 185 5.17 6.99 9.54
CA LEU A 185 6.37 6.58 10.27
C LEU A 185 7.64 6.93 9.51
N PHE A 186 7.75 6.59 8.22
CA PHE A 186 8.96 6.89 7.45
C PHE A 186 9.06 8.35 7.03
N ASP A 187 7.94 9.06 6.89
CA ASP A 187 7.96 10.52 6.81
C ASP A 187 8.55 11.16 8.07
N TRP A 188 8.21 10.68 9.27
CA TRP A 188 8.80 11.18 10.52
C TRP A 188 10.28 10.82 10.63
N LEU A 189 10.66 9.59 10.32
CA LEU A 189 12.04 9.11 10.43
C LEU A 189 12.98 9.81 9.43
N LEU A 190 12.48 10.15 8.24
CA LEU A 190 13.27 10.73 7.16
C LEU A 190 13.04 12.24 6.99
N GLY A 191 12.26 12.86 7.89
CA GLY A 191 12.07 14.30 7.95
C GLY A 191 11.19 14.89 6.85
N THR A 192 10.32 14.12 6.22
CA THR A 192 9.39 14.58 5.16
C THR A 192 7.95 14.74 5.64
N ALA A 193 7.71 14.78 6.95
CA ALA A 193 6.38 14.95 7.53
C ALA A 193 5.95 16.43 7.73
N LYS A 194 6.88 17.37 7.64
CA LYS A 194 6.64 18.79 7.93
C LYS A 194 7.20 19.64 6.81
N ASP A 195 6.31 20.21 6.00
CA ASP A 195 6.51 21.37 5.11
C ASP A 195 5.17 22.02 4.73
#